data_AF-A0A7K9EIM5-F1
#
_entry.id   AF-A0A7K9EIM5-F1
#
_cell.length_a   1.000
_cell.length_b   1.000
_cell.length_c   1.000
_cell.angle_alpha   90.00
_cell.angle_beta   90.00
_cell.angle_gamma   90.00
#
_symmetry.space_group_name_H-M   'P 1'
#
loop_
_entity.id
_entity.type
_entity.pdbx_description
1 polymer ?
#
loop_
_entity_poly.entity_id
_entity_poly.type
_entity_poly.pdbx_seq_one_letter_code
_entity_poly.pdbx_strand_id
1 'polypeptide(L)'
;LVPQVLKSCTEFIEKHGIVDGIYRLSGIASNIQKLRHEFDSEQIPDLTKDIYIQDIHCVGSLCKLYFRELPNPLLTYQLYEKFS
;
A
#
# COMPACT_ATOMS: atom_id res chain seq x y z
N LEU A 1 1.27 -11.57 13.57
CA LEU A 1 1.51 -11.56 12.10
C LEU A 1 0.73 -10.39 11.51
N VAL A 2 1.26 -9.74 10.48
CA VAL A 2 0.62 -8.59 9.80
C VAL A 2 0.15 -9.01 8.39
N PRO A 3 -0.84 -8.31 7.80
CA PRO A 3 -1.28 -8.56 6.42
C PRO A 3 -0.14 -8.58 5.41
N GLN A 4 -0.16 -9.54 4.48
CA GLN A 4 0.90 -9.73 3.48
C GLN A 4 1.08 -8.49 2.57
N VAL A 5 -0.01 -7.81 2.21
CA VAL A 5 0.03 -6.56 1.45
C VAL A 5 0.85 -5.47 2.14
N LEU A 6 0.74 -5.36 3.46
CA LEU A 6 1.53 -4.39 4.23
C LEU A 6 3.01 -4.76 4.20
N LYS A 7 3.33 -6.03 4.47
CA LYS A 7 4.71 -6.52 4.46
C LYS A 7 5.38 -6.29 3.11
N SER A 8 4.73 -6.69 2.02
CA SER A 8 5.27 -6.50 0.66
C SER A 8 5.44 -5.03 0.30
N CYS A 9 4.47 -4.17 0.64
CA CYS A 9 4.57 -2.74 0.38
C CYS A 9 5.70 -2.08 1.18
N THR A 10 5.84 -2.39 2.47
CA THR A 10 6.88 -1.79 3.33
C THR A 10 8.27 -2.22 2.91
N GLU A 11 8.49 -3.52 2.67
CA GLU A 11 9.78 -4.04 2.22
C GLU A 11 10.20 -3.44 0.88
N PHE A 12 9.25 -3.28 -0.05
CA PHE A 12 9.52 -2.62 -1.33
C PHE A 12 9.87 -1.14 -1.16
N ILE A 13 9.09 -0.40 -0.36
CA ILE A 13 9.30 1.05 -0.17
C ILE A 13 10.59 1.33 0.60
N GLU A 14 10.95 0.52 1.60
CA GLU A 14 12.21 0.65 2.32
C GLU A 14 13.43 0.44 1.40
N LYS A 15 13.30 -0.48 0.43
CA LYS A 15 14.39 -0.82 -0.50
C LYS A 15 14.48 0.10 -1.71
N HIS A 16 13.33 0.49 -2.28
CA HIS A 16 13.24 1.19 -3.57
C HIS A 16 12.57 2.57 -3.47
N GLY A 17 11.86 2.85 -2.38
CA GLY A 17 10.97 3.99 -2.23
C GLY A 17 11.57 5.23 -1.56
N ILE A 18 12.90 5.30 -1.40
CA ILE A 18 13.59 6.51 -0.94
C ILE A 18 13.67 7.51 -2.11
N VAL A 19 12.53 8.14 -2.39
CA VAL A 19 12.31 9.09 -3.48
C VAL A 19 11.53 10.31 -2.99
N ASP A 20 11.63 11.44 -3.69
CA ASP A 20 10.83 12.61 -3.33
C ASP A 20 9.33 12.31 -3.40
N GLY A 21 8.60 12.77 -2.38
CA GLY A 21 7.15 12.64 -2.35
C GLY A 21 6.63 11.21 -2.15
N ILE A 22 7.43 10.27 -1.65
CA ILE A 22 6.90 8.97 -1.20
C ILE A 22 5.73 9.18 -0.20
N TYR A 23 4.65 8.44 -0.39
CA TYR A 23 3.34 8.61 0.26
C TYR A 23 2.61 9.96 0.06
N ARG A 24 3.28 11.04 -0.36
CA ARG A 24 2.67 12.34 -0.71
C ARG A 24 2.07 12.31 -2.12
N LEU A 25 2.85 11.87 -3.10
CA LEU A 25 2.43 11.71 -4.48
C LEU A 25 1.61 10.42 -4.62
N SER A 26 0.72 10.40 -5.61
CA SER A 26 -0.10 9.24 -5.93
C SER A 26 0.43 8.55 -7.18
N GLY A 27 0.49 7.22 -7.15
CA GLY A 27 0.75 6.44 -8.36
C GLY A 27 -0.41 6.48 -9.36
N ILE A 28 -0.19 5.87 -10.52
CA ILE A 28 -1.17 5.83 -11.61
C ILE A 28 -2.37 4.98 -11.18
N ALA A 29 -3.58 5.51 -11.32
CA ALA A 29 -4.81 4.86 -10.83
C ALA A 29 -5.02 3.43 -11.37
N SER A 30 -4.74 3.20 -12.65
CA SER A 30 -4.82 1.87 -13.26
C SER A 30 -3.80 0.89 -12.68
N ASN A 31 -2.58 1.34 -12.39
CA ASN A 31 -1.55 0.51 -11.76
C ASN A 31 -1.95 0.15 -10.32
N ILE A 32 -2.54 1.08 -9.58
CA ILE A 32 -3.03 0.84 -8.21
C ILE A 32 -4.14 -0.21 -8.22
N GLN A 33 -5.12 -0.10 -9.12
CA GLN A 33 -6.20 -1.08 -9.22
C GLN A 33 -5.70 -2.45 -9.69
N LYS A 34 -4.73 -2.50 -10.60
CA LYS A 34 -4.10 -3.75 -11.01
C LYS A 34 -3.39 -4.42 -9.84
N LEU A 35 -2.55 -3.68 -9.12
CA LEU A 35 -1.80 -4.24 -7.99
C LEU A 35 -2.74 -4.67 -6.85
N ARG A 36 -3.79 -3.89 -6.58
CA ARG A 36 -4.86 -4.29 -5.66
C ARG A 36 -5.47 -5.63 -6.05
N HIS A 37 -5.88 -5.78 -7.30
CA HIS A 37 -6.48 -7.02 -7.79
C HIS A 37 -5.53 -8.22 -7.67
N GLU A 38 -4.22 -8.03 -7.90
CA GLU A 38 -3.21 -9.07 -7.69
C GLU A 38 -3.16 -9.52 -6.22
N PHE A 39 -3.19 -8.60 -5.25
CA PHE A 39 -3.26 -8.93 -3.82
C PHE A 39 -4.61 -9.56 -3.40
N ASP A 40 -5.73 -9.06 -3.92
CA ASP A 40 -7.08 -9.59 -3.61
C ASP A 40 -7.28 -11.01 -4.15
N SER A 41 -6.53 -11.39 -5.20
CA SER A 41 -6.57 -12.73 -5.79
C SER A 41 -5.72 -13.77 -5.03
N GLU A 42 -5.37 -13.48 -3.77
CA GLU A 42 -4.47 -14.26 -2.90
C GLU A 42 -3.08 -14.53 -3.49
N GLN A 43 -2.67 -13.75 -4.50
CA GLN A 43 -1.32 -13.81 -5.06
C GLN A 43 -0.41 -12.82 -4.33
N ILE A 44 0.87 -13.20 -4.17
CA ILE A 44 1.91 -12.25 -3.76
C ILE A 44 2.48 -11.66 -5.05
N PRO A 45 2.17 -10.38 -5.38
CA PRO A 45 2.67 -9.78 -6.59
C PRO A 45 4.18 -9.58 -6.51
N ASP A 46 4.84 -9.83 -7.64
CA ASP A 46 6.24 -9.47 -7.81
C ASP A 46 6.35 -7.95 -8.06
N LEU A 47 6.69 -7.21 -7.00
CA LEU A 47 6.88 -5.77 -7.03
C LEU A 47 8.16 -5.35 -7.77
N THR A 48 9.03 -6.28 -8.17
CA THR A 48 10.25 -5.95 -8.93
C THR A 48 10.01 -5.79 -10.43
N LYS A 49 8.79 -6.07 -10.91
CA LYS A 49 8.39 -5.81 -12.30
C LYS A 49 8.52 -4.32 -12.64
N ASP A 50 8.95 -4.03 -13.88
CA ASP A 50 9.19 -2.67 -14.38
C ASP A 50 8.01 -1.71 -14.15
N ILE A 51 6.78 -2.20 -14.32
CA ILE A 51 5.56 -1.41 -14.11
C ILE A 51 5.46 -0.82 -12.69
N TYR A 52 5.99 -1.53 -11.68
CA TYR A 52 5.96 -1.10 -10.27
C TYR A 52 7.24 -0.36 -9.86
N ILE A 53 8.39 -0.70 -10.46
CA ILE A 53 9.65 0.03 -10.25
C ILE A 53 9.60 1.44 -10.87
N GLN A 54 8.95 1.60 -12.02
CA GLN A 54 8.78 2.91 -12.67
C GLN A 54 7.70 3.78 -12.00
N ASP A 55 6.77 3.16 -11.28
CA ASP A 55 5.68 3.84 -10.56
C ASP A 55 5.68 3.46 -9.07
N ILE A 56 6.78 3.79 -8.37
CA ILE A 56 6.95 3.52 -6.93
C ILE A 56 5.78 4.08 -6.10
N HIS A 57 5.22 5.23 -6.51
CA HIS A 57 4.10 5.85 -5.82
C HIS A 57 2.83 4.99 -5.86
N CYS A 58 2.70 4.05 -6.82
CA CYS A 58 1.62 3.07 -6.86
C CYS A 58 1.61 2.19 -5.60
N VAL A 59 2.77 1.68 -5.20
CA VAL A 59 2.90 0.81 -4.00
C VAL A 59 2.55 1.58 -2.73
N GLY A 60 3.02 2.83 -2.61
CA GLY A 60 2.66 3.71 -1.50
C GLY A 60 1.17 4.05 -1.47
N SER A 61 0.55 4.29 -2.64
CA SER A 61 -0.89 4.50 -2.75
C SER A 61 -1.70 3.27 -2.34
N LEU A 62 -1.27 2.07 -2.75
CA LEU A 62 -1.95 0.83 -2.36
C LEU A 62 -1.83 0.57 -0.86
N CYS A 63 -0.65 0.78 -0.26
CA CYS A 63 -0.45 0.64 1.18
C CYS A 63 -1.43 1.52 1.98
N LYS A 64 -1.61 2.78 1.57
CA LYS A 64 -2.61 3.68 2.16
C LYS A 64 -4.05 3.22 1.90
N LEU A 65 -4.35 2.77 0.68
CA LEU A 65 -5.66 2.30 0.29
C LEU A 65 -6.11 1.14 1.19
N TYR A 66 -5.22 0.20 1.47
CA TYR A 66 -5.49 -0.93 2.37
C TYR A 66 -6.03 -0.46 3.72
N PHE A 67 -5.34 0.47 4.39
CA PHE A 67 -5.80 0.99 5.68
C PHE A 67 -7.13 1.75 5.59
N ARG A 68 -7.36 2.46 4.47
CA ARG A 68 -8.58 3.21 4.23
C ARG A 68 -9.81 2.31 4.02
N GLU A 69 -9.61 1.12 3.47
CA GLU A 69 -10.68 0.17 3.16
C GLU A 69 -10.98 -0.80 4.31
N LEU A 70 -10.23 -0.73 5.42
CA LEU A 70 -10.54 -1.56 6.58
C LEU A 70 -11.94 -1.24 7.14
N PRO A 71 -12.77 -2.25 7.42
CA PRO A 71 -14.11 -2.03 7.97
C PRO A 71 -14.08 -1.42 9.38
N ASN A 72 -12.99 -1.63 10.12
CA ASN A 72 -12.66 -0.95 11.36
C ASN A 72 -11.25 -0.37 11.19
N PRO A 73 -11.05 0.95 11.30
CA PRO A 73 -9.76 1.57 11.02
C PRO A 73 -8.66 1.03 11.94
N LEU A 74 -7.40 1.24 11.57
CA LEU A 74 -6.25 0.75 12.33
C LEU A 74 -6.28 1.12 13.82
N LEU A 75 -6.70 2.34 14.14
CA LEU A 75 -6.82 2.83 15.52
C LEU A 75 -8.18 2.52 16.17
N THR A 76 -9.07 1.84 15.45
CA THR A 76 -10.40 1.37 15.86
C THR A 76 -11.39 2.47 16.26
N TYR A 77 -12.68 2.26 16.00
CA TYR A 77 -13.71 3.22 16.42
C TYR A 77 -13.83 3.34 17.95
N GLN A 78 -13.58 2.26 18.69
CA GLN A 78 -13.73 2.20 20.15
C GLN A 78 -12.72 3.07 20.90
N LEU A 79 -11.56 3.37 20.29
CA LEU A 79 -10.49 4.13 20.92
C LEU A 79 -10.43 5.58 20.39
N TYR A 80 -11.31 5.98 19.47
CA TYR A 80 -11.23 7.27 18.80
C TYR A 80 -11.24 8.45 19.80
N GLU A 81 -12.19 8.47 20.73
CA GLU A 81 -12.30 9.50 21.79
C GLU A 81 -11.11 9.51 22.76
N LYS A 82 -10.31 8.44 22.81
CA LYS A 82 -9.10 8.39 23.66
C LYS A 82 -7.87 8.95 22.97
N PHE A 83 -7.91 9.10 21.65
CA PHE A 83 -6.82 9.63 20.83
C PHE A 83 -7.06 11.08 20.37
N SER A 84 -8.24 11.64 20.63
CA SER A 84 -8.64 13.02 20.29
C SER A 84 -8.35 14.03 21.39
#